data_AF-A0A945SMP0-F1
#
_entry.id   AF-A0A945SMP0-F1
#
_cell.length_a   1.000
_cell.length_b   1.000
_cell.length_c   1.000
_cell.angle_alpha   90.00
_cell.angle_beta   90.00
_cell.angle_gamma   90.00
#
_symmetry.space_group_name_H-M   'P 1'
#
loop_
_entity.id
_entity.type
_entity.pdbx_description
1 polymer ?
#
loop_
_entity_poly.entity_id
_entity_poly.type
_entity_poly.pdbx_seq_one_letter_code
_entity_poly.pdbx_strand_id
1 'polypeptide(L)'
;MKKMTQVAVLLVIMPFSLLAAEDQPNVRTITEQFQDWTVACVEQEAATVCEARHAITAPDGGVQGQISISNRTDAEDQLLFQVALPLLADLKRTVAVQVEGKTKEEAHQF
;
A
#
# COMPACT_ATOMS: atom_id res chain seq x y z
N MET A 1 78.36 -10.63 10.94
CA MET A 1 77.28 -11.56 11.33
C MET A 1 76.25 -10.80 12.17
N LYS A 2 74.97 -11.12 11.97
CA LYS A 2 73.76 -10.68 12.70
C LYS A 2 73.26 -9.24 12.53
N LYS A 3 72.36 -9.13 11.55
CA LYS A 3 71.27 -8.15 11.42
C LYS A 3 70.29 -8.31 12.59
N MET A 4 69.74 -7.21 13.11
CA MET A 4 68.49 -7.27 13.88
C MET A 4 67.71 -5.96 13.68
N THR A 5 67.03 -5.90 12.54
CA THR A 5 66.06 -4.86 12.19
C THR A 5 64.75 -5.21 12.89
N GLN A 6 64.42 -4.49 13.96
CA GLN A 6 63.19 -4.67 14.72
C GLN A 6 62.08 -3.87 14.05
N VAL A 7 61.44 -4.47 13.06
CA VAL A 7 60.21 -3.94 12.43
C VAL A 7 59.07 -4.21 13.40
N ALA A 8 58.60 -3.17 14.07
CA ALA A 8 57.35 -3.18 14.80
C ALA A 8 56.21 -3.37 13.79
N VAL A 9 55.73 -4.62 13.69
CA VAL A 9 54.55 -4.95 12.91
C VAL A 9 53.35 -4.36 13.64
N LEU A 10 52.86 -3.26 13.08
CA LEU A 10 51.63 -2.57 13.45
C LEU A 10 50.48 -3.57 13.38
N LEU A 11 49.84 -3.80 14.54
CA LEU A 11 48.64 -4.62 14.69
C LEU A 11 47.53 -4.01 13.83
N VAL A 12 47.25 -4.57 12.67
CA VAL A 12 46.07 -4.24 11.86
C VAL A 12 44.87 -4.84 12.58
N ILE A 13 44.30 -4.07 13.51
CA ILE A 13 42.96 -4.34 14.04
C ILE A 13 42.01 -4.04 12.89
N MET A 14 41.67 -5.06 12.10
CA MET A 14 40.54 -4.98 11.19
C MET A 14 39.27 -4.98 12.06
N PRO A 15 38.47 -3.89 12.10
CA PRO A 15 37.07 -4.05 12.41
C PRO A 15 36.47 -4.78 11.21
N PHE A 16 36.33 -6.11 11.32
CA PHE A 16 35.27 -6.80 10.62
C PHE A 16 33.97 -6.20 11.14
N SER A 17 33.56 -5.09 10.55
CA SER A 17 32.17 -4.67 10.51
C SER A 17 31.44 -5.81 9.81
N LEU A 18 31.06 -6.81 10.59
CA LEU A 18 30.05 -7.79 10.21
C LEU A 18 28.88 -6.94 9.75
N LEU A 19 28.73 -6.90 8.44
CA LEU A 19 27.58 -6.34 7.76
C LEU A 19 26.38 -7.05 8.36
N ALA A 20 25.74 -6.41 9.33
CA ALA A 20 24.33 -6.61 9.58
C ALA A 20 23.67 -6.19 8.27
N ALA A 21 23.52 -7.15 7.35
CA ALA A 21 22.57 -7.04 6.28
C ALA A 21 21.23 -6.90 7.01
N GLU A 22 20.72 -5.67 7.09
CA GLU A 22 19.34 -5.45 7.48
C GLU A 22 18.49 -6.31 6.54
N ASP A 23 17.80 -7.31 7.10
CA ASP A 23 16.65 -7.95 6.46
C ASP A 23 15.62 -6.84 6.23
N GLN A 24 15.75 -6.13 5.10
CA GLN A 24 14.70 -5.22 4.67
C GLN A 24 13.48 -6.09 4.35
N PRO A 25 12.30 -5.80 4.93
CA PRO A 25 11.11 -6.57 4.63
C PRO A 25 10.91 -6.55 3.12
N ASN A 26 10.81 -7.74 2.51
CA ASN A 26 10.64 -7.88 1.08
C ASN A 26 9.21 -7.44 0.72
N VAL A 27 9.01 -6.13 0.55
CA VAL A 27 7.74 -5.54 0.16
C VAL A 27 7.72 -5.37 -1.35
N ARG A 28 6.76 -6.01 -2.02
CA ARG A 28 6.53 -5.86 -3.45
C ARG A 28 5.21 -5.13 -3.69
N THR A 29 5.25 -4.09 -4.50
CA THR A 29 4.04 -3.35 -4.92
C THR A 29 3.77 -3.61 -6.40
N ILE A 30 2.56 -4.04 -6.71
CA ILE A 30 2.05 -4.20 -8.07
C ILE A 30 0.96 -3.16 -8.28
N THR A 31 0.95 -2.50 -9.43
CA THR A 31 -0.10 -1.52 -9.78
C THR A 31 -0.56 -1.76 -11.21
N GLU A 32 -1.87 -1.87 -11.38
CA GLU A 32 -2.53 -2.14 -12.65
C GLU A 32 -3.66 -1.13 -12.87
N GLN A 33 -3.93 -0.81 -14.14
CA GLN A 33 -5.01 0.10 -14.52
C GLN A 33 -6.04 -0.65 -15.36
N PHE A 34 -7.30 -0.62 -14.93
CA PHE A 34 -8.44 -1.24 -15.59
C PHE A 34 -9.50 -0.18 -15.88
N GLN A 35 -9.52 0.34 -17.11
CA GLN A 35 -10.37 1.49 -17.46
C GLN A 35 -10.09 2.67 -16.50
N ASP A 36 -11.09 3.10 -15.74
CA ASP A 36 -10.98 4.18 -14.76
C ASP A 36 -10.62 3.70 -13.34
N TRP A 37 -10.39 2.40 -13.16
CA TRP A 37 -9.98 1.81 -11.89
C TRP A 37 -8.47 1.60 -11.84
N THR A 38 -7.86 1.99 -10.74
CA THR A 38 -6.48 1.60 -10.43
C THR A 38 -6.52 0.52 -9.35
N VAL A 39 -5.82 -0.59 -9.58
CA VAL A 39 -5.65 -1.64 -8.58
C VAL A 39 -4.20 -1.63 -8.12
N ALA A 40 -3.97 -1.55 -6.82
CA ALA A 40 -2.64 -1.64 -6.23
C ALA A 40 -2.61 -2.76 -5.18
N CYS A 41 -1.65 -3.67 -5.29
CA CYS A 41 -1.42 -4.72 -4.31
C CYS A 41 -0.05 -4.55 -3.67
N VAL A 42 -0.01 -4.57 -2.35
CA VAL A 42 1.21 -4.58 -1.54
C VAL A 42 1.35 -5.98 -0.94
N GLU A 43 2.33 -6.72 -1.43
CA GLU A 43 2.70 -8.05 -0.94
C GLU A 43 3.71 -7.87 0.19
N GLN A 44 3.36 -8.33 1.39
CA GLN A 44 4.25 -8.48 2.54
C GLN A 44 4.26 -9.96 2.94
N GLU A 45 5.37 -10.46 3.50
CA GLU A 45 5.60 -11.90 3.72
C GLU A 45 4.41 -12.68 4.31
N ALA A 46 3.62 -12.06 5.19
CA ALA A 46 2.47 -12.69 5.85
C ALA A 46 1.11 -12.39 5.19
N ALA A 47 1.01 -11.35 4.35
CA ALA A 47 -0.26 -10.91 3.78
C ALA A 47 -0.07 -10.04 2.53
N THR A 48 -0.95 -10.23 1.55
CA THR A 48 -1.12 -9.30 0.43
C THR A 48 -2.35 -8.44 0.69
N VAL A 49 -2.19 -7.12 0.57
CA VAL A 49 -3.29 -6.15 0.63
C VAL A 49 -3.50 -5.57 -0.76
N CYS A 50 -4.67 -5.79 -1.34
CA CYS A 50 -5.04 -5.22 -2.62
C CYS A 50 -6.11 -4.14 -2.42
N GLU A 51 -5.94 -3.00 -3.06
CA GLU A 51 -6.90 -1.90 -3.10
C GLU A 51 -7.23 -1.55 -4.55
N ALA A 52 -8.51 -1.64 -4.90
CA ALA A 52 -9.08 -1.08 -6.12
C ALA A 52 -9.65 0.30 -5.81
N ARG A 53 -9.24 1.33 -6.55
CA ARG A 53 -9.68 2.71 -6.37
C ARG A 53 -10.18 3.30 -7.67
N HIS A 54 -11.19 4.15 -7.57
CA HIS A 54 -11.71 4.97 -8.65
C HIS A 54 -11.90 6.40 -8.15
N ALA A 55 -11.26 7.36 -8.82
CA ALA A 55 -11.36 8.77 -8.48
C ALA A 55 -12.41 9.44 -9.37
N ILE A 56 -13.32 10.19 -8.74
CA ILE A 56 -14.30 11.02 -9.43
C ILE A 56 -13.66 12.39 -9.61
N THR A 57 -13.34 12.73 -10.86
CA THR A 57 -12.66 13.98 -11.20
C THR A 57 -13.63 15.04 -11.71
N ALA A 58 -13.36 16.28 -11.33
CA ALA A 58 -13.99 17.47 -11.88
C ALA A 58 -13.44 17.78 -13.28
N PRO A 59 -14.13 18.63 -14.08
CA PRO A 59 -13.64 19.08 -15.39
C PRO A 59 -12.29 19.80 -15.35
N ASP A 60 -11.90 20.36 -14.21
CA ASP A 60 -10.61 21.03 -13.99
C ASP A 60 -9.48 20.05 -13.59
N GLY A 61 -9.79 18.76 -13.48
CA GLY A 61 -8.85 17.70 -13.08
C GLY A 61 -8.73 17.48 -11.57
N GLY A 62 -9.44 18.26 -10.73
CA GLY A 62 -9.48 18.06 -9.28
C GLY A 62 -10.26 16.80 -8.89
N VAL A 63 -9.81 16.08 -7.86
CA VAL A 63 -10.56 14.92 -7.32
C VAL A 63 -11.69 15.44 -6.43
N GLN A 64 -12.94 15.18 -6.83
CA GLN A 64 -14.13 15.51 -6.02
C GLN A 64 -14.52 14.39 -5.06
N GLY A 65 -14.10 13.17 -5.33
CA GLY A 65 -14.33 12.03 -4.44
C GLY A 65 -13.55 10.81 -4.90
N GLN A 66 -13.50 9.79 -4.05
CA GLN A 66 -12.88 8.52 -4.38
C GLN A 66 -13.69 7.38 -3.78
N ILE A 67 -13.86 6.31 -4.54
CA ILE A 67 -14.33 5.03 -4.05
C ILE A 67 -13.13 4.10 -3.99
N SER A 68 -12.96 3.38 -2.89
CA SER A 68 -12.02 2.27 -2.85
C SER A 68 -12.59 1.02 -2.18
N ILE A 69 -12.12 -0.12 -2.66
CA ILE A 69 -12.41 -1.45 -2.14
C ILE A 69 -11.06 -2.08 -1.86
N SER A 70 -10.83 -2.48 -0.61
CA SER A 70 -9.64 -3.25 -0.25
C SER A 70 -9.97 -4.62 0.32
N ASN A 71 -9.09 -5.57 0.03
CA ASN A 71 -9.13 -6.93 0.55
C ASN A 71 -7.72 -7.32 0.98
N ARG A 72 -7.62 -8.19 1.98
CA ARG A 72 -6.38 -8.74 2.50
C ARG A 72 -6.43 -10.26 2.46
N THR A 73 -5.36 -10.90 2.01
CA THR A 73 -5.30 -12.38 1.92
C THR A 73 -5.30 -13.07 3.28
N ASP A 74 -4.94 -12.37 4.36
CA ASP A 74 -5.02 -12.90 5.73
C ASP A 74 -6.42 -12.73 6.36
N ALA A 75 -7.35 -12.07 5.65
CA ALA A 75 -8.72 -11.84 6.08
C ALA A 75 -9.67 -11.74 4.88
N GLU A 76 -9.75 -12.80 4.07
CA GLU A 76 -10.46 -12.81 2.77
C GLU A 76 -11.96 -12.44 2.87
N ASP A 77 -12.59 -12.69 4.03
CA ASP A 77 -13.98 -12.33 4.31
C ASP A 77 -14.18 -10.86 4.73
N GLN A 78 -13.10 -10.10 4.91
CA GLN A 78 -13.14 -8.70 5.33
C GLN A 78 -12.87 -7.77 4.16
N LEU A 79 -13.91 -7.55 3.36
CA LEU A 79 -13.90 -6.52 2.34
C LEU A 79 -14.14 -5.14 2.97
N LEU A 80 -13.17 -4.24 2.82
CA LEU A 80 -13.27 -2.87 3.28
C LEU A 80 -13.67 -1.96 2.13
N PHE A 81 -14.87 -1.39 2.21
CA PHE A 81 -15.36 -0.37 1.28
C PHE A 81 -15.19 1.02 1.89
N GLN A 82 -14.56 1.94 1.16
CA GLN A 82 -14.30 3.30 1.60
C GLN A 82 -14.79 4.30 0.56
N VAL A 83 -15.34 5.41 1.04
CA VAL A 83 -15.72 6.56 0.22
C VAL A 83 -15.01 7.78 0.80
N ALA A 84 -14.10 8.37 0.03
CA ALA A 84 -13.50 9.66 0.36
C ALA A 84 -14.37 10.77 -0.24
N LEU A 85 -14.84 11.67 0.63
CA LEU A 85 -15.64 12.83 0.28
C LEU A 85 -14.79 14.09 0.25
N PRO A 86 -15.19 15.13 -0.51
CA PRO A 86 -14.46 16.38 -0.52
C PRO A 86 -14.49 17.05 0.85
N LEU A 87 -13.44 17.83 1.13
CA LEU A 87 -13.36 18.65 2.33
C LEU A 87 -14.59 19.57 2.39
N LEU A 88 -15.13 19.77 3.60
CA LEU A 88 -16.34 20.54 3.87
C LEU A 88 -17.67 19.88 3.45
N ALA A 89 -17.67 18.59 3.11
CA ALA A 89 -18.92 17.83 3.05
C ALA A 89 -19.65 17.89 4.41
N ASP A 90 -20.94 18.20 4.39
CA ASP A 90 -21.78 18.24 5.59
C ASP A 90 -22.00 16.82 6.13
N LEU A 91 -21.21 16.45 7.13
CA LEU A 91 -21.28 15.12 7.77
C LEU A 91 -22.59 14.86 8.51
N LYS A 92 -23.46 15.87 8.66
CA LYS A 92 -24.82 15.68 9.21
C LYS A 92 -25.79 15.11 8.19
N ARG A 93 -25.43 15.11 6.90
CA ARG A 93 -26.27 14.57 5.83
C ARG A 93 -25.95 13.10 5.61
N THR A 94 -27.01 12.32 5.38
CA THR A 94 -26.89 10.92 5.01
C THR A 94 -26.23 10.79 3.64
N VAL A 95 -25.19 9.97 3.55
CA VAL A 95 -24.59 9.54 2.29
C VAL A 95 -25.38 8.34 1.79
N ALA A 96 -26.02 8.45 0.63
CA ALA A 96 -26.72 7.35 -0.01
C ALA A 96 -25.85 6.77 -1.13
N VAL A 97 -25.63 5.45 -1.09
CA VAL A 97 -24.94 4.70 -2.16
C VAL A 97 -25.99 3.87 -2.89
N GLN A 98 -26.06 4.01 -4.21
CA GLN A 98 -27.01 3.30 -5.08
C GLN A 98 -26.25 2.71 -6.26
N VAL A 99 -26.69 1.54 -6.72
CA VAL A 99 -26.16 0.88 -7.92
C VAL A 99 -27.28 0.85 -8.94
N GLU A 100 -27.06 1.42 -10.12
CA GLU A 100 -28.07 1.53 -11.19
C GLU A 100 -29.38 2.23 -10.74
N GLY A 101 -29.28 3.15 -9.78
CA GLY A 101 -30.45 3.85 -9.22
C GLY A 101 -31.35 2.98 -8.34
N LYS A 102 -30.93 1.74 -8.04
CA LYS A 102 -31.63 0.83 -7.13
C LYS A 102 -31.03 0.89 -5.74
N THR A 103 -31.90 0.86 -4.75
CA THR A 103 -31.53 0.71 -3.34
C THR A 103 -31.22 -0.76 -3.02
N LYS A 104 -30.53 -1.01 -1.91
CA LYS A 104 -30.10 -2.37 -1.52
C LYS A 104 -31.29 -3.32 -1.38
N GLU A 105 -32.46 -2.85 -0.94
CA GLU A 105 -33.70 -3.65 -0.91
C GLU A 105 -34.15 -4.15 -2.29
N GLU A 106 -33.85 -3.43 -3.38
CA GLU A 106 -34.26 -3.77 -4.74
C GLU A 106 -33.22 -4.65 -5.47
N ALA A 107 -31.98 -4.70 -4.97
CA ALA A 107 -30.87 -5.43 -5.57
C ALA A 107 -30.83 -6.93 -5.19
N HIS A 108 -31.51 -7.34 -4.11
CA HIS A 108 -31.54 -8.73 -3.61
C HIS A 108 -32.48 -9.68 -4.37
N GLN A 109 -33.00 -9.29 -5.54
CA GLN A 109 -33.84 -10.15 -6.39
C GLN A 109 -33.07 -10.86 -7.52
N PHE A 110 -31.73 -10.87 -7.46
CA PHE A 110 -30.86 -11.55 -8.41
C PHE A 110 -29.91 -12.51 -7.70
#